data_AF-A0A151RS59-F1
#
_entry.id   AF-A0A151RS59-F1
#
_cell.length_a   1.000
_cell.length_b   1.000
_cell.length_c   1.000
_cell.angle_alpha   90.00
_cell.angle_beta   90.00
_cell.angle_gamma   90.00
#
_symmetry.space_group_name_H-M   'P 1'
#
loop_
_entity.id
_entity.type
_entity.pdbx_description
1 polymer ?
#
loop_
_entity_poly.entity_id
_entity_poly.type
_entity_poly.pdbx_seq_one_letter_code
_entity_poly.pdbx_strand_id
1 'polypeptide(L)'
;MAVKSAISVTFFCLVLLALANGSNAGKIAIYWIFLGLPASPQAAGSGFIPAFDLTSQVLPAIKGSAKYGGVMLWSRYYDVQSGYSSSIRSHV
;
A
#
# COMPACT_ATOMS: atom_id res chain seq x y z
N MET A 1 46.26 -8.08 4.03
CA MET A 1 45.79 -8.75 2.80
C MET A 1 44.50 -8.07 2.35
N ALA A 2 44.51 -7.38 1.20
CA ALA A 2 43.37 -6.65 0.69
C ALA A 2 42.72 -7.45 -0.45
N VAL A 3 41.46 -7.85 -0.27
CA VAL A 3 40.66 -8.49 -1.32
C VAL A 3 40.29 -7.42 -2.35
N LYS A 4 41.07 -7.31 -3.44
CA LYS A 4 40.71 -6.46 -4.59
C LYS A 4 39.51 -7.11 -5.28
N SER A 5 38.33 -6.54 -5.07
CA SER A 5 37.06 -7.01 -5.61
C SER A 5 37.11 -7.07 -7.15
N ALA A 6 37.13 -8.28 -7.70
CA ALA A 6 37.03 -8.52 -9.13
C ALA A 6 35.55 -8.62 -9.51
N ILE A 7 34.87 -7.48 -9.60
CA ILE A 7 33.55 -7.43 -10.23
C ILE A 7 33.78 -7.72 -11.71
N SER A 8 33.54 -8.97 -12.11
CA SER A 8 33.70 -9.42 -13.50
C SER A 8 32.85 -8.57 -14.44
N VAL A 9 33.40 -8.18 -15.60
CA VAL A 9 32.66 -7.45 -16.67
C VAL A 9 31.36 -8.17 -17.03
N THR A 10 31.33 -9.50 -16.90
CA THR A 10 30.12 -10.31 -17.08
C THR A 10 29.05 -9.99 -16.05
N PHE A 11 29.42 -9.78 -14.78
CA PHE A 11 28.47 -9.41 -13.72
C PHE A 11 27.90 -8.01 -13.98
N PHE A 12 28.75 -7.07 -14.40
CA PHE A 12 28.30 -5.73 -14.78
C PHE A 12 27.34 -5.76 -15.99
N CYS A 13 27.64 -6.56 -17.01
CA CYS A 13 26.74 -6.76 -18.15
C CYS A 13 25.41 -7.38 -17.75
N LEU A 14 25.41 -8.38 -16.86
CA LEU A 14 24.18 -9.00 -16.37
C LEU A 14 23.31 -8.01 -15.59
N VAL A 15 23.92 -7.14 -14.78
CA VAL A 15 23.20 -6.08 -14.07
C VAL A 15 22.61 -5.06 -15.05
N LEU A 16 23.37 -4.62 -16.04
CA LEU A 16 22.85 -3.70 -17.08
C LEU A 16 21.71 -4.32 -17.88
N LEU A 17 21.81 -5.60 -18.24
CA LEU A 17 20.75 -6.32 -18.95
C LEU A 17 19.49 -6.46 -18.08
N ALA A 18 19.64 -6.73 -16.78
CA ALA A 18 18.52 -6.79 -15.83
C ALA A 18 17.87 -5.42 -15.61
N LEU A 19 18.65 -4.34 -15.65
CA LEU A 19 18.14 -2.96 -15.57
C LEU A 19 17.37 -2.58 -16.85
N ALA A 20 17.93 -2.90 -18.03
CA ALA A 20 17.34 -2.61 -19.33
C ALA A 20 16.03 -3.38 -19.57
N ASN A 21 15.92 -4.62 -19.06
CA ASN A 21 14.72 -5.44 -19.18
C ASN A 21 13.72 -5.29 -18.02
N GLY A 22 14.02 -4.46 -17.02
CA GLY A 22 13.16 -4.26 -15.85
C GLY A 22 13.02 -5.52 -14.98
N SER A 23 13.93 -5.71 -14.02
CA SER A 23 13.82 -6.80 -13.06
C SER A 23 12.59 -6.67 -12.15
N ASN A 24 11.81 -7.75 -12.03
CA ASN A 24 10.68 -7.85 -11.11
C ASN A 24 11.12 -8.17 -9.65
N ALA A 25 12.43 -8.17 -9.36
CA ALA A 25 12.98 -8.45 -8.03
C ALA A 25 12.55 -7.36 -7.04
N GLY A 26 11.47 -7.62 -6.30
CA GLY A 26 10.82 -6.67 -5.40
C GLY A 26 9.30 -6.63 -5.54
N LYS A 27 8.73 -7.23 -6.61
CA LYS A 27 7.27 -7.35 -6.74
C LYS A 27 6.74 -8.40 -5.78
N ILE A 28 5.87 -7.95 -4.88
CA ILE A 28 5.10 -8.83 -4.01
C ILE A 28 3.99 -9.47 -4.85
N ALA A 29 3.95 -10.80 -4.89
CA ALA A 29 2.83 -11.56 -5.43
C ALA A 29 1.71 -11.58 -4.37
N ILE A 30 0.62 -10.88 -4.65
CA ILE A 30 -0.52 -10.67 -3.74
C ILE A 30 -1.80 -10.60 -4.55
N TYR A 31 -2.85 -11.23 -4.01
CA TYR A 31 -4.17 -11.33 -4.63
C TYR A 31 -5.01 -10.06 -4.36
N TRP A 32 -5.03 -9.57 -3.11
CA TRP A 32 -5.73 -8.34 -2.72
C TRP A 32 -4.93 -7.50 -1.73
N ILE A 33 -5.10 -6.19 -1.81
CA ILE A 33 -4.56 -5.17 -0.91
C ILE A 33 -5.73 -4.42 -0.29
N PHE A 34 -5.73 -4.29 1.03
CA PHE A 34 -6.69 -3.48 1.76
C PHE A 34 -6.03 -2.20 2.24
N LEU A 35 -6.73 -1.07 2.11
CA LEU A 35 -6.29 0.20 2.68
C LEU A 35 -6.59 0.20 4.19
N GLY A 36 -5.57 0.12 5.03
CA GLY A 36 -5.69 0.19 6.48
C GLY A 36 -5.85 1.62 6.97
N LEU A 37 -6.89 1.91 7.76
CA LEU A 37 -7.18 3.23 8.31
C LEU A 37 -7.62 3.17 9.78
N PRO A 38 -7.31 4.18 10.59
CA PRO A 38 -7.94 4.34 11.89
C PRO A 38 -9.41 4.75 11.72
N ALA A 39 -10.31 4.12 12.46
CA ALA A 39 -11.74 4.39 12.41
C ALA A 39 -12.14 5.71 13.11
N SER A 40 -11.22 6.35 13.82
CA SER A 40 -11.44 7.57 14.60
C SER A 40 -10.12 8.31 14.82
N PRO A 41 -10.10 9.65 14.96
CA PRO A 41 -8.91 10.40 15.35
C PRO A 41 -8.27 9.91 16.67
N GLN A 42 -9.05 9.30 17.56
CA GLN A 42 -8.57 8.77 18.84
C GLN A 42 -7.94 7.37 18.69
N ALA A 43 -8.14 6.71 17.55
CA ALA A 43 -7.62 5.36 17.32
C ALA A 43 -6.11 5.34 16.97
N ALA A 44 -5.54 6.48 16.60
CA ALA A 44 -4.12 6.66 16.27
C ALA A 44 -3.69 8.11 16.52
N GLY A 45 -2.41 8.36 16.83
CA GLY A 45 -1.91 9.73 17.00
C GLY A 45 -1.97 10.58 15.72
N SER A 46 -2.08 9.95 14.55
CA SER A 46 -2.22 10.58 13.23
C SER A 46 -2.73 9.57 12.20
N GLY A 47 -3.01 10.03 10.97
CA GLY A 47 -3.39 9.16 9.85
C GLY A 47 -4.90 8.90 9.71
N PHE A 48 -5.74 9.58 10.50
CA PHE A 48 -7.18 9.59 10.29
C PHE A 48 -7.54 10.40 9.05
N ILE A 49 -8.41 9.82 8.22
CA ILE A 49 -8.93 10.45 7.00
C ILE A 49 -10.44 10.59 7.18
N PRO A 50 -11.02 11.79 7.04
CA PRO A 50 -12.47 11.96 7.05
C PRO A 50 -13.16 11.15 5.94
N ALA A 51 -14.37 10.65 6.20
CA ALA A 51 -15.10 9.81 5.23
C ALA A 51 -15.32 10.52 3.88
N PHE A 52 -15.56 11.83 3.89
CA PHE A 52 -15.72 12.63 2.68
C PHE A 52 -14.44 12.64 1.81
N ASP A 53 -13.28 12.84 2.43
CA ASP A 53 -12.00 12.85 1.73
C ASP A 53 -11.61 11.45 1.25
N LEU A 54 -11.88 10.43 2.07
CA LEU A 54 -11.67 9.04 1.67
C LEU A 54 -12.46 8.71 0.39
N THR A 55 -13.75 9.04 0.37
CA THR A 55 -14.65 8.69 -0.73
C THR A 55 -14.46 9.54 -1.98
N SER A 56 -14.12 10.81 -1.83
CA SER A 56 -14.00 11.74 -2.98
C SER A 56 -12.60 11.76 -3.61
N GLN A 57 -11.55 11.49 -2.83
CA GLN A 57 -10.17 11.66 -3.30
C GLN A 57 -9.41 10.33 -3.34
N VAL A 58 -9.49 9.52 -2.28
CA VAL A 58 -8.64 8.34 -2.12
C VAL A 58 -9.23 7.13 -2.85
N LEU A 59 -10.51 6.80 -2.61
CA LEU A 59 -11.15 5.64 -3.23
C LEU A 59 -11.13 5.68 -4.76
N PRO A 60 -11.41 6.82 -5.43
CA PRO A 60 -11.33 6.89 -6.90
C PRO A 60 -9.93 6.63 -7.44
N ALA A 61 -8.88 7.01 -6.70
CA ALA A 61 -7.50 6.79 -7.10
C ALA A 61 -7.06 5.32 -6.96
N ILE A 62 -7.53 4.62 -5.92
CA ILE A 62 -7.08 3.26 -5.62
C ILE A 62 -7.97 2.16 -6.21
N LYS A 63 -9.27 2.43 -6.43
CA LYS A 63 -10.22 1.46 -6.98
C LYS A 63 -9.92 1.05 -8.42
N GLY A 64 -9.14 1.85 -9.16
CA GLY A 64 -8.67 1.48 -10.50
C GLY A 64 -7.65 0.34 -10.51
N SER A 65 -7.08 -0.02 -9.34
CA SER A 65 -6.14 -1.13 -9.23
C SER A 65 -6.86 -2.48 -9.18
N ALA A 66 -6.47 -3.42 -10.05
CA ALA A 66 -6.96 -4.80 -10.03
C ALA A 66 -6.64 -5.56 -8.72
N LYS A 67 -5.79 -4.99 -7.85
CA LYS A 67 -5.44 -5.57 -6.55
C LYS A 67 -6.21 -4.93 -5.38
N TYR A 68 -7.09 -3.97 -5.61
CA TYR A 68 -7.85 -3.34 -4.52
C TYR A 68 -8.89 -4.30 -3.95
N GLY A 69 -8.76 -4.64 -2.65
CA GLY A 69 -9.65 -5.55 -1.94
C GLY A 69 -10.66 -4.89 -1.00
N GLY A 70 -10.43 -3.62 -0.63
CA GLY A 70 -11.32 -2.90 0.28
C GLY A 70 -10.57 -2.02 1.29
N VAL A 71 -11.26 -1.67 2.38
CA VAL A 71 -10.73 -0.89 3.50
C VAL A 71 -10.72 -1.76 4.76
N MET A 72 -9.61 -1.70 5.51
CA MET A 72 -9.47 -2.32 6.82
C MET A 72 -9.48 -1.23 7.88
N LEU A 73 -10.30 -1.37 8.92
CA LEU A 73 -10.43 -0.36 9.97
C LEU A 73 -9.83 -0.82 11.29
N TRP A 74 -9.01 0.04 11.89
CA TRP A 74 -8.53 -0.09 13.26
C TRP A 74 -9.22 0.92 14.18
N SER A 75 -9.94 0.54 15.22
CA SER A 75 -10.38 -0.80 15.62
C SER A 75 -11.91 -0.81 15.70
N ARG A 76 -12.50 -2.00 15.88
CA ARG A 76 -13.95 -2.15 16.04
C ARG A 76 -14.52 -1.26 17.15
N TYR A 77 -13.80 -1.07 18.26
CA TYR A 77 -14.24 -0.23 19.37
C TYR A 77 -14.48 1.22 18.94
N TYR A 78 -13.52 1.78 18.19
CA TYR A 78 -13.61 3.15 17.68
C TYR A 78 -14.61 3.27 16.54
N ASP A 79 -14.70 2.26 15.68
CA ASP A 79 -15.65 2.22 14.57
C ASP A 79 -17.12 2.26 15.04
N VAL A 80 -17.44 1.53 16.11
CA VAL A 80 -18.78 1.56 16.70
C VAL A 80 -19.12 2.93 17.29
N GLN A 81 -18.13 3.65 17.84
CA GLN A 81 -18.34 4.98 18.40
C GLN A 81 -18.43 6.08 17.34
N SER A 82 -17.58 6.03 16.32
CA SER A 82 -17.54 7.06 15.26
C SER A 82 -18.54 6.80 14.13
N GLY A 83 -19.01 5.56 13.96
CA GLY A 83 -19.84 5.16 12.84
C GLY A 83 -19.11 5.22 11.50
N TYR A 84 -17.78 5.11 11.50
CA TYR A 84 -16.95 5.34 10.32
C TYR A 84 -17.24 4.35 9.20
N SER A 85 -17.30 3.05 9.50
CA SER A 85 -17.65 1.99 8.54
C SER A 85 -19.00 2.24 7.89
N SER A 86 -19.99 2.72 8.65
CA SER A 86 -21.33 3.02 8.14
C SER A 86 -21.30 4.19 7.14
N SER A 87 -20.42 5.17 7.37
CA SER A 87 -20.27 6.35 6.51
C SER A 87 -19.62 6.02 5.17
N ILE A 88 -18.74 5.00 5.13
CA ILE A 88 -17.99 4.63 3.93
C ILE A 88 -18.57 3.40 3.21
N ARG A 89 -19.50 2.65 3.85
CA ARG A 89 -20.00 1.34 3.40
C ARG A 89 -20.52 1.29 1.97
N SER A 90 -21.21 2.34 1.52
CA SER A 90 -21.77 2.42 0.16
C SER A 90 -20.71 2.71 -0.91
N HIS A 91 -19.52 3.12 -0.49
CA HIS A 91 -18.46 3.56 -1.38
C HIS A 91 -17.29 2.59 -1.46
N VAL A 92 -17.17 1.61 -0.56
CA VAL A 92 -16.10 0.59 -0.57
C VAL A 92 -16.51 -0.65 -1.35
#